data_AF-A0A344Q0Y7-F1
#
_entry.id   AF-A0A344Q0Y7-F1
#
_cell.length_a   1.000
_cell.length_b   1.000
_cell.length_c   1.000
_cell.angle_alpha   90.00
_cell.angle_beta   90.00
_cell.angle_gamma   90.00
#
_symmetry.space_group_name_H-M   'P 1'
#
loop_
_entity.id
_entity.type
_entity.pdbx_description
1 polymer ?
#
loop_
_entity_poly.entity_id
_entity_poly.type
_entity_poly.pdbx_seq_one_letter_code
_entity_poly.pdbx_strand_id
1 'polypeptide(L)' 'MKLWFVEPRANVFVSGVKDSVAVTVVDYLMQHCPAESGLMLFRSIPDPPGYEIRYKGEVRKPVIQLSGLQLIVETLILSK' A
#
# COMPACT_ATOMS: atom_id res chain seq x y z
N MET A 1 -3.60 8.41 -11.95
CA MET A 1 -2.36 7.64 -11.65
C MET A 1 -1.19 8.02 -12.56
N LYS A 2 -1.32 8.01 -13.89
CA LYS A 2 -0.20 8.36 -14.82
C LYS A 2 0.45 9.74 -14.61
N LEU A 3 -0.22 10.67 -13.95
CA LEU A 3 0.34 12.00 -13.62
C LEU A 3 1.43 11.94 -12.55
N TRP A 4 1.31 11.04 -11.58
CA TRP A 4 2.21 10.96 -10.43
C TRP A 4 3.04 9.70 -10.41
N PHE A 5 2.64 8.66 -11.14
CA PHE A 5 3.25 7.34 -11.07
C PHE A 5 3.79 6.89 -12.42
N VAL A 6 4.91 6.18 -12.37
CA VAL A 6 5.36 5.30 -13.44
C VAL A 6 4.78 3.91 -13.18
N GLU A 7 4.35 3.22 -14.24
CA GLU A 7 3.82 1.85 -14.18
C GLU A 7 4.89 0.86 -14.70
N PRO A 8 5.82 0.37 -13.86
CA PRO A 8 6.85 -0.58 -14.30
C PRO A 8 6.28 -1.95 -14.69
N ARG A 9 5.10 -2.31 -14.19
CA ARG A 9 4.38 -3.56 -14.49
C ARG A 9 2.89 -3.27 -14.42
N ALA A 10 2.09 -4.00 -15.20
CA ALA A 10 0.62 -3.92 -15.16
C ALA A 10 0.09 -3.90 -13.72
N ASN A 11 -0.66 -2.85 -13.38
CA ASN A 11 -1.27 -2.61 -12.06
C ASN A 11 -0.26 -2.39 -10.90
N VAL A 12 1.01 -2.11 -11.20
CA VAL A 12 2.03 -1.73 -10.22
C VAL A 12 2.49 -0.32 -10.53
N PHE A 13 2.25 0.60 -9.60
CA PHE A 13 2.52 2.01 -9.77
C PHE A 13 3.54 2.49 -8.74
N VAL A 14 4.60 3.16 -9.20
CA VAL A 14 5.70 3.64 -8.35
C VAL A 14 5.91 5.14 -8.58
N SER A 15 6.15 5.88 -7.50
CA SER A 15 6.38 7.32 -7.55
C SER A 15 7.41 7.76 -6.51
N GLY A 16 8.25 8.73 -6.90
CA GLY A 16 9.06 9.53 -5.98
C GLY A 16 8.47 10.92 -5.90
N VAL A 17 7.59 11.16 -4.93
CA VAL A 17 6.95 12.45 -4.68
C VAL A 17 7.36 12.99 -3.32
N LYS A 18 7.35 14.32 -3.18
CA LYS A 18 7.53 14.98 -1.89
C LYS A 18 6.44 14.54 -0.91
N ASP A 19 6.76 14.39 0.37
CA ASP A 19 5.85 13.88 1.40
C ASP A 19 4.48 14.56 1.42
N SER A 20 4.44 15.90 1.28
CA SER A 20 3.18 16.65 1.25
C SER A 20 2.26 16.25 0.09
N VAL A 21 2.85 15.90 -1.05
CA VAL A 21 2.12 15.40 -2.23
C VAL A 21 1.76 13.92 -2.03
N ALA A 22 2.65 13.12 -1.44
CA ALA A 22 2.41 11.71 -1.16
C ALA A 22 1.16 11.50 -0.28
N VAL A 23 1.00 12.29 0.79
CA VAL A 23 -0.20 12.25 1.65
C VAL A 23 -1.46 12.54 0.83
N THR A 24 -1.46 13.64 0.09
CA THR A 24 -2.61 14.06 -0.73
C THR A 24 -3.01 13.00 -1.76
N VAL A 25 -2.02 12.39 -2.43
CA VAL A 25 -2.27 11.34 -3.43
C VAL A 25 -2.81 10.07 -2.78
N VAL A 26 -2.25 9.65 -1.64
CA VAL A 26 -2.72 8.48 -0.90
C VAL A 26 -4.16 8.69 -0.44
N ASP A 27 -4.48 9.84 0.17
CA ASP A 27 -5.82 10.13 0.66
C ASP A 27 -6.83 10.21 -0.49
N TYR A 28 -6.44 10.82 -1.61
CA TYR A 28 -7.24 10.85 -2.83
C TYR A 28 -7.57 9.44 -3.33
N LEU A 29 -6.59 8.53 -3.42
CA LEU A 29 -6.79 7.16 -3.85
C LEU A 29 -7.69 6.39 -2.86
N MET A 30 -7.45 6.54 -1.56
CA MET A 30 -8.27 5.91 -0.53
C MET A 30 -9.74 6.38 -0.58
N GLN A 31 -9.98 7.64 -0.92
CA GLN A 31 -11.33 8.19 -1.03
C GLN A 31 -12.04 7.74 -2.32
N HIS A 32 -11.37 7.79 -3.47
CA HIS A 32 -12.02 7.64 -4.78
C HIS A 32 -11.95 6.23 -5.37
N CYS A 33 -10.99 5.39 -4.97
CA CYS A 33 -10.95 4.01 -5.47
C CYS A 33 -12.06 3.19 -4.81
N PRO A 34 -12.89 2.47 -5.57
CA PRO A 34 -13.92 1.59 -5.00
C PRO A 34 -13.26 0.35 -4.37
N ALA A 35 -13.93 -0.32 -3.44
CA ALA A 35 -13.35 -1.44 -2.68
C ALA A 35 -12.99 -2.64 -3.58
N GLU A 36 -13.75 -2.83 -4.65
CA GLU A 36 -13.57 -3.85 -5.68
C GLU A 36 -12.23 -3.70 -6.43
N SER A 37 -11.54 -2.56 -6.29
CA SER A 37 -10.23 -2.34 -6.91
C SER A 37 -9.08 -3.08 -6.21
N GLY A 38 -9.27 -3.59 -4.99
CA GLY A 38 -8.24 -4.33 -4.26
C GLY A 38 -6.93 -3.55 -4.10
N LEU A 39 -7.04 -2.31 -3.60
CA LEU A 39 -5.93 -1.37 -3.55
C LEU A 39 -4.99 -1.69 -2.38
N MET A 40 -3.68 -1.76 -2.66
CA MET A 40 -2.62 -1.82 -1.65
C MET A 40 -1.60 -0.70 -1.91
N LEU A 41 -1.29 0.07 -0.88
CA LEU A 41 -0.43 1.25 -0.92
C LEU A 41 0.70 1.08 0.09
N PHE A 42 1.92 1.38 -0.37
CA PHE A 42 3.10 1.49 0.47
C PHE A 42 3.58 2.93 0.41
N ARG A 43 3.76 3.55 1.57
CA ARG A 43 4.29 4.91 1.67
C ARG A 43 5.43 4.94 2.68
N SER A 44 6.53 5.59 2.32
CA SER A 44 7.58 5.92 3.29
C SER A 44 7.06 6.91 4.33
N ILE A 45 7.48 6.74 5.57
CA ILE A 45 7.19 7.67 6.68
C ILE A 45 8.48 7.94 7.46
N PRO A 46 8.59 9.10 8.13
CA PRO A 46 9.79 9.43 8.90
C PRO A 46 9.91 8.61 10.20
N ASP A 47 8.79 8.11 10.72
CA ASP A 47 8.75 7.34 11.95
C ASP A 47 9.04 5.86 11.73
N PRO A 48 9.61 5.13 12.73
CA PRO A 48 9.74 3.68 12.65
C PRO A 48 8.39 3.00 12.35
N PRO A 49 8.34 2.00 11.44
CA PRO A 49 9.46 1.29 10.79
C PRO A 49 9.97 1.91 9.47
N GLY A 50 9.61 3.16 9.17
CA GLY A 50 10.00 3.86 7.94
C GLY A 50 9.01 3.67 6.79
N TYR A 51 7.93 2.91 7.00
CA TYR A 51 6.85 2.73 6.04
C TYR A 51 5.50 2.53 6.72
N GLU A 52 4.44 2.81 5.97
CA GLU A 52 3.08 2.37 6.26
C GLU A 52 2.51 1.59 5.07
N ILE A 53 1.70 0.58 5.39
CA ILE A 53 0.87 -0.18 4.46
C ILE A 53 -0.58 0.23 4.70
N ARG A 54 -1.24 0.77 3.67
CA ARG A 54 -2.68 1.01 3.65
C ARG A 54 -3.31 0.15 2.56
N TYR A 55 -4.54 -0.30 2.79
CA TYR A 55 -5.26 -1.08 1.79
C TYR A 55 -6.75 -0.76 1.81
N LYS A 56 -7.41 -0.98 0.68
CA LYS A 56 -8.86 -0.81 0.53
C LYS A 56 -9.44 -1.98 -0.27
N GLY A 57 -10.43 -2.63 0.33
CA GLY A 57 -11.11 -3.78 -0.25
C GLY A 57 -10.30 -5.08 -0.17
N GLU A 58 -10.64 -6.02 -1.05
CA GLU A 58 -10.03 -7.35 -1.04
C GLU A 58 -8.65 -7.33 -1.71
N VAL A 59 -7.62 -7.53 -0.89
CA VAL A 59 -6.24 -7.60 -1.37
C VAL A 59 -5.77 -9.05 -1.45
N ARG A 60 -4.99 -9.36 -2.49
CA ARG A 60 -4.50 -10.73 -2.76
C ARG A 60 -3.77 -11.37 -1.58
N LYS A 61 -3.02 -10.57 -0.81
CA LYS A 61 -2.26 -11.04 0.35
C LYS A 61 -2.69 -10.25 1.57
N PRO A 62 -3.07 -10.92 2.67
CA PRO A 62 -3.54 -10.22 3.85
C PRO A 62 -2.38 -9.48 4.53
N VAL A 63 -2.72 -8.31 5.08
CA VAL A 63 -1.83 -7.50 5.91
C VAL A 63 -2.05 -7.88 7.36
N ILE A 64 -0.98 -8.16 8.11
CA ILE A 64 -1.03 -8.48 9.54
C ILE A 64 -0.17 -7.50 10.35
N GLN A 65 -0.46 -7.38 11.64
CA GLN A 65 0.34 -6.62 12.58
C GLN A 65 1.04 -7.58 13.53
N LEU A 66 2.38 -7.57 13.56
CA LEU A 66 3.18 -8.35 14.53
C LEU A 66 4.19 -7.44 15.20
N SER A 67 4.15 -7.35 16.53
CA SER A 67 5.09 -6.54 17.33
C SER A 67 5.21 -5.08 16.87
N GLY A 68 4.09 -4.49 16.42
CA GLY A 68 4.07 -3.10 15.90
C GLY A 68 4.49 -2.94 14.44
N LEU A 69 4.85 -4.02 13.73
CA LEU A 69 5.19 -4.00 12.31
C LEU A 69 4.02 -4.46 11.44
N GLN A 70 3.79 -3.75 10.35
CA GLN A 70 2.85 -4.14 9.30
C GLN A 70 3.53 -5.10 8.32
N LEU A 71 3.00 -6.32 8.17
CA LEU A 71 3.61 -7.37 7.36
C LEU A 71 2.62 -7.90 6.32
N ILE A 72 3.16 -8.45 5.22
CA ILE A 72 2.38 -9.15 4.20
C ILE A 72 2.58 -10.65 4.38
N VAL A 73 1.49 -11.39 4.46
CA VAL A 73 1.52 -12.85 4.52
C VAL A 73 1.71 -13.40 3.10
N GLU A 74 2.87 -14.01 2.85
CA GLU A 74 3.14 -14.69 1.57
C GLU A 74 2.46 -16.07 1.52
N THR A 75 2.78 -16.90 2.50
CA THR A 75 2.31 -18.29 2.61
C THR A 75 2.13 -18.61 4.09
N LEU A 76 0.93 -19.02 4.49
CA LEU A 76 0.72 -19.66 5.79
C LEU A 76 0.97 -21.15 5.62
N ILE A 77 2.11 -21.62 6.11
CA ILE A 77 2.31 -23.05 6.29
C ILE A 77 1.64 -23.40 7.62
N LEU A 78 0.42 -23.96 7.55
CA LEU A 78 -0.15 -24.60 8.73
C LEU A 78 0.71 -25.82 9.06
N SER A 79 1.51 -25.71 10.12
CA SER A 79 2.06 -26.88 10.79
C SER A 79 0.88 -27.73 11.26
N LYS A 80 0.73 -28.92 10.67
CA LYS A 80 -0.19 -29.97 11.15
C LYS A 80 0.27 -30.51 12.50
#